data_AF-A0A117T219-F1
#
_entry.id   AF-A0A117T219-F1
#
_cell.length_a   1.000
_cell.length_b   1.000
_cell.length_c   1.000
_cell.angle_alpha   90.00
_cell.angle_beta   90.00
_cell.angle_gamma   90.00
#
_symmetry.space_group_name_H-M   'P 1'
#
loop_
_entity.id
_entity.type
_entity.pdbx_description
1 polymer ?
#
loop_
_entity_poly.entity_id
_entity_poly.type
_entity_poly.pdbx_seq_one_letter_code
_entity_poly.pdbx_strand_id
1 'polypeptide(L)'
;MYNSIVSLGWYCATAASLSKNGFRSFSGPFDWCTSEYEGVLHLIESDFKDFLSIENIETFDEKPKEFKDSKYGILYNHDIQNSFAEDFPAIKEKYSRRIHRFLEETKKGVCFIRVVKHQQELEYIACNHNKIHRIITKNNINNTVIYLIPKYMSIPQNFHEKNYILNINLYQGNYREAFIGLFDTVPDDDFILQLKNNYPEIMYKDNLIYYLQSELKIVQSQSAKSAHLLQLQAIKDVDNAYHQINIYENRWQRLMRLHRANFSHLPLPSSIAVYGAGDIGKVFYDKAKDFTNIKCFIDKNPCEKEYRNIPIVKLADYTPEPGTTIIVIPTYAYTEICNDLTSLCDVEISSIAALETVLDSNIFSIASTPFLTTQV
;
A
#
# COMPACT_ATOMS: atom_id res chain seq x y z
N MET A 1 -11.18 -14.08 -15.18
CA MET A 1 -10.37 -12.86 -15.39
C MET A 1 -11.25 -11.79 -16.02
N TYR A 2 -11.07 -10.53 -15.63
CA TYR A 2 -11.78 -9.37 -16.15
C TYR A 2 -11.06 -8.80 -17.37
N ASN A 3 -11.81 -8.29 -18.34
CA ASN A 3 -11.24 -7.57 -19.48
C ASN A 3 -10.81 -6.15 -19.11
N SER A 4 -11.54 -5.51 -18.20
CA SER A 4 -11.29 -4.14 -17.72
C SER A 4 -11.69 -3.99 -16.26
N ILE A 5 -11.03 -3.05 -15.57
CA ILE A 5 -11.41 -2.59 -14.23
C ILE A 5 -11.80 -1.12 -14.34
N VAL A 6 -13.01 -0.77 -13.89
CA VAL A 6 -13.63 0.52 -14.20
C VAL A 6 -14.19 1.18 -12.95
N SER A 7 -13.90 2.47 -12.75
CA SER A 7 -14.50 3.28 -11.68
C SER A 7 -15.96 3.60 -11.99
N LEU A 8 -16.82 3.47 -10.98
CA LEU A 8 -18.21 3.98 -11.00
C LEU A 8 -18.36 5.30 -10.25
N GLY A 9 -17.26 6.05 -10.09
CA GLY A 9 -17.21 7.24 -9.25
C GLY A 9 -17.38 6.87 -7.76
N TRP A 10 -17.86 7.76 -6.91
CA TRP A 10 -18.04 9.21 -7.06
C TRP A 10 -16.74 9.98 -6.80
N TYR A 11 -15.76 9.29 -6.20
CA TYR A 11 -14.52 9.88 -5.74
C TYR A 11 -13.45 9.65 -6.80
N CYS A 12 -12.96 10.73 -7.40
CA CYS A 12 -12.00 10.69 -8.51
C CYS A 12 -10.66 10.01 -8.15
N ALA A 13 -10.33 9.95 -6.86
CA ALA A 13 -9.19 9.18 -6.35
C ALA A 13 -9.28 7.68 -6.70
N THR A 14 -10.48 7.14 -6.94
CA THR A 14 -10.67 5.76 -7.40
C THR A 14 -10.01 5.54 -8.77
N ALA A 15 -10.28 6.44 -9.73
CA ALA A 15 -9.69 6.35 -11.06
C ALA A 15 -8.19 6.63 -11.03
N ALA A 16 -7.75 7.57 -10.18
CA ALA A 16 -6.35 7.87 -9.96
C ALA A 16 -5.59 6.66 -9.38
N SER A 17 -6.16 5.98 -8.39
CA SER A 17 -5.57 4.80 -7.75
C SER A 17 -5.56 3.58 -8.68
N LEU A 18 -6.60 3.40 -9.51
CA LEU A 18 -6.59 2.41 -10.60
C LEU A 18 -5.45 2.68 -11.59
N SER A 19 -5.19 3.96 -11.91
CA SER A 19 -4.09 4.34 -12.81
C SER A 19 -2.73 4.05 -12.19
N LYS A 20 -2.50 4.49 -10.95
CA LYS A 20 -1.25 4.25 -10.21
C LYS A 20 -0.90 2.77 -10.14
N ASN A 21 -1.92 1.94 -9.94
CA ASN A 21 -1.77 0.49 -9.79
C ASN A 21 -1.91 -0.29 -11.11
N GLY A 22 -1.85 0.34 -12.29
CA GLY A 22 -1.86 -0.37 -13.58
C GLY A 22 -3.19 -1.06 -13.97
N PHE A 23 -4.28 -0.78 -13.26
CA PHE A 23 -5.59 -1.40 -13.52
C PHE A 23 -6.47 -0.58 -14.46
N ARG A 24 -6.13 0.68 -14.70
CA ARG A 24 -6.92 1.57 -15.56
C ARG A 24 -6.50 1.47 -17.03
N SER A 25 -7.29 0.73 -17.83
CA SER A 25 -7.09 0.61 -19.28
C SER A 25 -7.65 1.78 -20.09
N PHE A 26 -8.54 2.60 -19.49
CA PHE A 26 -9.12 3.78 -20.12
C PHE A 26 -9.76 4.77 -19.15
N SER A 27 -10.14 5.93 -19.68
CA SER A 27 -10.95 6.91 -18.94
C SER A 27 -12.43 6.59 -19.02
N GLY A 28 -13.05 6.20 -17.91
CA GLY A 28 -14.48 5.95 -17.80
C GLY A 28 -15.34 7.21 -17.77
N PRO A 29 -16.68 7.08 -17.94
CA PRO A 29 -17.61 8.19 -17.87
C PRO A 29 -17.74 8.79 -16.45
N PHE A 30 -17.29 8.08 -15.41
CA PHE A 30 -17.43 8.49 -14.02
C PHE A 30 -16.08 8.76 -13.30
N ASP A 31 -14.96 8.81 -14.05
CA ASP A 31 -13.62 8.92 -13.46
C ASP A 31 -13.36 10.29 -12.80
N TRP A 32 -13.88 11.35 -13.41
CA TRP A 32 -13.49 12.74 -13.11
C TRP A 32 -14.72 13.61 -12.78
N CYS A 33 -15.71 13.00 -12.12
CA CYS A 33 -16.92 13.66 -11.66
C CYS A 33 -17.34 13.09 -10.30
N THR A 34 -18.09 13.90 -9.55
CA THR A 34 -18.84 13.40 -8.38
C THR A 34 -20.19 12.86 -8.85
N SER A 35 -20.64 11.72 -8.33
CA SER A 35 -21.88 11.07 -8.78
C SER A 35 -22.67 10.44 -7.64
N GLU A 36 -23.99 10.56 -7.68
CA GLU A 36 -24.87 9.72 -6.85
C GLU A 36 -24.96 8.31 -7.44
N TYR A 37 -24.94 7.28 -6.59
CA TYR A 37 -24.87 5.90 -7.08
C TYR A 37 -26.13 5.47 -7.82
N GLU A 38 -27.29 5.91 -7.37
CA GLU A 38 -28.57 5.68 -8.01
C GLU A 38 -28.62 6.26 -9.43
N GLY A 39 -28.03 7.45 -9.62
CA GLY A 39 -27.90 8.07 -10.94
C GLY A 39 -26.96 7.29 -11.86
N VAL A 40 -25.83 6.81 -11.32
CA VAL A 40 -24.92 5.92 -12.05
C VAL A 40 -25.62 4.63 -12.48
N LEU A 41 -26.36 3.97 -11.56
CA LEU A 41 -27.09 2.75 -11.85
C LEU A 41 -28.18 2.99 -12.90
N HIS A 42 -28.91 4.11 -12.81
CA HIS A 42 -29.93 4.46 -13.80
C HIS A 42 -29.32 4.65 -15.19
N LEU A 43 -28.19 5.36 -15.29
CA LEU A 43 -27.48 5.54 -16.55
C LEU A 43 -26.99 4.23 -17.15
N ILE A 44 -26.49 3.30 -16.33
CA ILE A 44 -26.10 1.97 -16.81
C ILE A 44 -27.34 1.19 -17.28
N GLU A 45 -28.43 1.22 -16.51
CA GLU A 45 -29.67 0.52 -16.84
C GLU A 45 -30.29 1.03 -18.15
N SER A 46 -30.23 2.35 -18.39
CA SER A 46 -30.79 3.02 -19.57
C SER A 46 -29.84 3.13 -20.76
N ASP A 47 -28.66 2.50 -20.69
CA ASP A 47 -27.60 2.63 -21.71
C ASP A 47 -27.22 4.09 -22.00
N PHE A 48 -27.18 4.90 -20.93
CA PHE A 48 -26.85 6.33 -20.92
C PHE A 48 -27.79 7.19 -21.77
N LYS A 49 -29.06 6.77 -21.89
CA LYS A 49 -30.09 7.59 -22.53
C LYS A 49 -30.17 8.97 -21.86
N ASP A 50 -30.20 10.01 -22.68
CA ASP A 50 -30.28 11.42 -22.25
C ASP A 50 -29.10 11.88 -21.35
N PHE A 51 -27.92 11.24 -21.45
CA PHE A 51 -26.73 11.68 -20.72
C PHE A 51 -26.23 13.04 -21.24
N LEU A 52 -25.96 13.98 -20.33
CA LEU A 52 -25.61 15.37 -20.67
C LEU A 52 -26.62 16.02 -21.64
N SER A 53 -27.89 15.73 -21.40
CA SER A 53 -29.01 16.46 -21.95
C SER A 53 -29.00 17.88 -21.41
N ILE A 54 -28.96 18.89 -22.28
CA ILE A 54 -28.77 20.30 -21.89
C ILE A 54 -29.87 20.78 -20.93
N GLU A 55 -31.08 20.24 -21.09
CA GLU A 55 -32.25 20.49 -20.26
C GLU A 55 -32.10 20.03 -18.80
N ASN A 56 -31.16 19.12 -18.52
CA ASN A 56 -30.86 18.65 -17.17
C ASN A 56 -29.62 19.32 -16.56
N ILE A 57 -28.95 20.22 -17.30
CA ILE A 57 -27.71 20.85 -16.87
C ILE A 57 -27.98 22.12 -16.09
N GLU A 58 -27.41 22.16 -14.88
CA GLU A 58 -27.31 23.35 -14.04
C GLU A 58 -25.88 23.86 -14.03
N THR A 59 -25.71 25.15 -14.27
CA THR A 59 -24.43 25.88 -14.12
C THR A 59 -24.45 26.71 -12.84
N PHE A 60 -23.28 26.98 -12.28
CA PHE A 60 -23.15 27.73 -11.02
C PHE A 60 -22.42 29.04 -11.24
N ASP A 61 -23.06 30.17 -10.92
CA ASP A 61 -22.45 31.50 -11.09
C ASP A 61 -21.18 31.66 -10.24
N GLU A 62 -21.21 31.18 -8.99
CA GLU A 62 -20.06 31.24 -8.07
C GLU A 62 -18.97 30.23 -8.39
N LYS A 63 -19.26 29.23 -9.24
CA LYS A 63 -18.34 28.16 -9.64
C LYS A 63 -18.42 27.90 -11.14
N PRO A 64 -17.97 28.84 -11.99
CA PRO A 64 -18.16 28.79 -13.44
C PRO A 64 -17.42 27.64 -14.14
N LYS A 65 -16.54 26.93 -13.42
CA LYS A 65 -15.84 25.74 -13.90
C LYS A 65 -16.54 24.43 -13.55
N GLU A 66 -17.66 24.50 -12.83
CA GLU A 66 -18.48 23.36 -12.45
C GLU A 66 -19.84 23.43 -13.16
N PHE A 67 -20.36 22.27 -13.53
CA PHE A 67 -21.74 22.13 -13.96
C PHE A 67 -22.27 20.77 -13.50
N LYS A 68 -23.58 20.66 -13.35
CA LYS A 68 -24.23 19.48 -12.80
C LYS A 68 -25.32 18.97 -13.73
N ASP A 69 -25.33 17.67 -13.98
CA ASP A 69 -26.52 16.98 -14.49
C ASP A 69 -27.41 16.66 -13.29
N SER A 70 -28.45 17.48 -13.08
CA SER A 70 -29.30 17.39 -11.90
C SER A 70 -30.25 16.21 -11.92
N LYS A 71 -30.57 15.67 -13.11
CA LYS A 71 -31.40 14.46 -13.24
C LYS A 71 -30.70 13.24 -12.63
N TYR A 72 -29.39 13.13 -12.83
CA TYR A 72 -28.60 11.98 -12.37
C TYR A 72 -27.71 12.29 -11.16
N GLY A 73 -27.67 13.54 -10.71
CA GLY A 73 -26.83 13.94 -9.57
C GLY A 73 -25.33 13.82 -9.88
N ILE A 74 -24.91 14.17 -11.10
CA ILE A 74 -23.50 14.13 -11.50
C ILE A 74 -22.94 15.54 -11.60
N LEU A 75 -21.91 15.84 -10.81
CA LEU A 75 -21.20 17.11 -10.81
C LEU A 75 -19.86 16.95 -11.54
N TYR A 76 -19.67 17.75 -12.58
CA TYR A 76 -18.44 17.82 -13.38
C TYR A 76 -17.66 19.05 -12.96
N ASN A 77 -16.48 18.83 -12.38
CA ASN A 77 -15.69 19.88 -11.72
C ASN A 77 -14.29 20.08 -12.32
N HIS A 78 -13.97 19.38 -13.40
CA HIS A 78 -12.64 19.36 -14.02
C HIS A 78 -12.63 19.63 -15.52
N ASP A 79 -13.80 19.75 -16.15
CA ASP A 79 -13.93 19.67 -17.60
C ASP A 79 -13.95 21.03 -18.30
N ILE A 80 -14.37 22.11 -17.62
CA ILE A 80 -14.38 23.46 -18.17
C ILE A 80 -13.00 24.10 -18.02
N GLN A 81 -12.45 24.57 -19.14
CA GLN A 81 -11.18 25.30 -19.21
C GLN A 81 -11.41 26.80 -19.42
N ASN A 82 -12.33 27.15 -20.31
CA ASN A 82 -12.64 28.53 -20.69
C ASN A 82 -14.01 28.96 -20.15
N SER A 83 -15.08 28.43 -20.73
CA SER A 83 -16.46 28.70 -20.33
C SER A 83 -17.37 27.51 -20.64
N PHE A 84 -18.48 27.37 -19.92
CA PHE A 84 -19.43 26.29 -20.17
C PHE A 84 -19.94 26.29 -21.61
N ALA A 85 -20.35 27.45 -22.15
CA ALA A 85 -20.90 27.56 -23.50
C ALA A 85 -19.92 27.13 -24.59
N GLU A 86 -18.64 27.47 -24.44
CA GLU A 86 -17.60 27.12 -25.41
C GLU A 86 -17.16 25.65 -25.30
N ASP A 87 -16.99 25.15 -24.07
CA ASP A 87 -16.41 23.84 -23.85
C ASP A 87 -17.45 22.71 -23.88
N PHE A 88 -18.73 22.99 -23.58
CA PHE A 88 -19.78 21.96 -23.45
C PHE A 88 -19.93 21.04 -24.69
N PRO A 89 -19.89 21.53 -25.94
CA PRO A 89 -19.92 20.64 -27.11
C PRO A 89 -18.79 19.60 -27.11
N ALA A 90 -17.55 20.04 -26.83
CA ALA A 90 -16.39 19.17 -26.77
C ALA A 90 -16.44 18.22 -25.57
N ILE A 91 -16.96 18.68 -24.43
CA ILE A 91 -17.19 17.86 -23.23
C ILE A 91 -18.20 16.76 -23.55
N LYS A 92 -19.34 17.09 -24.18
CA LYS A 92 -20.38 16.13 -24.56
C LYS A 92 -19.85 15.07 -25.52
N GLU A 93 -19.07 15.48 -26.53
CA GLU A 93 -18.44 14.55 -27.47
C GLU A 93 -17.43 13.62 -26.76
N LYS A 94 -16.61 14.19 -25.87
CA LYS A 94 -15.65 13.44 -25.04
C LYS A 94 -16.35 12.36 -24.22
N TYR A 95 -17.42 12.69 -23.51
CA TYR A 95 -18.16 11.69 -22.74
C TYR A 95 -18.90 10.70 -23.62
N SER A 96 -19.40 11.09 -24.79
CA SER A 96 -20.02 10.17 -25.75
C SER A 96 -19.05 9.06 -26.16
N ARG A 97 -17.79 9.39 -26.44
CA ARG A 97 -16.75 8.38 -26.73
C ARG A 97 -16.43 7.49 -25.52
N ARG A 98 -16.39 8.06 -24.31
CA ARG A 98 -16.15 7.30 -23.06
C ARG A 98 -17.30 6.33 -22.77
N ILE A 99 -18.54 6.77 -22.98
CA ILE A 99 -19.76 5.96 -22.83
C ILE A 99 -19.77 4.82 -23.84
N HIS A 100 -19.49 5.11 -25.11
CA HIS A 100 -19.41 4.07 -26.12
C HIS A 100 -18.39 2.99 -25.73
N ARG A 101 -17.17 3.40 -25.33
CA ARG A 101 -16.16 2.45 -24.86
C ARG A 101 -16.60 1.70 -23.61
N PHE A 102 -17.19 2.38 -22.64
CA PHE A 102 -17.73 1.76 -21.42
C PHE A 102 -18.73 0.65 -21.76
N LEU A 103 -19.72 0.93 -22.61
CA LEU A 103 -20.74 -0.03 -23.03
C LEU A 103 -20.14 -1.23 -23.76
N GLU A 104 -19.18 -1.02 -24.67
CA GLU A 104 -18.48 -2.12 -25.35
C GLU A 104 -17.67 -2.98 -24.38
N GLU A 105 -17.03 -2.38 -23.38
CA GLU A 105 -16.28 -3.11 -22.36
C GLU A 105 -17.20 -3.92 -21.44
N THR A 106 -18.39 -3.39 -21.10
CA THR A 106 -19.37 -4.13 -20.27
C THR A 106 -19.87 -5.44 -20.89
N LYS A 107 -19.67 -5.64 -22.20
CA LYS A 107 -19.98 -6.90 -22.89
C LYS A 107 -18.89 -7.97 -22.71
N LYS A 108 -17.69 -7.61 -22.25
CA LYS A 108 -16.50 -8.48 -22.21
C LYS A 108 -16.15 -9.00 -20.81
N GLY A 109 -16.87 -8.56 -19.78
CA GLY A 109 -16.57 -8.87 -18.38
C GLY A 109 -15.73 -7.77 -17.73
N VAL A 110 -16.35 -7.01 -16.83
CA VAL A 110 -15.75 -5.84 -16.15
C VAL A 110 -15.83 -6.02 -14.64
N CYS A 111 -14.76 -5.63 -13.95
CA CYS A 111 -14.80 -5.40 -12.51
C CYS A 111 -15.00 -3.92 -12.23
N PHE A 112 -16.17 -3.55 -11.73
CA PHE A 112 -16.47 -2.20 -11.31
C PHE A 112 -15.95 -1.93 -9.91
N ILE A 113 -15.43 -0.73 -9.67
CA ILE A 113 -15.03 -0.26 -8.34
C ILE A 113 -15.91 0.93 -7.97
N ARG A 114 -16.59 0.85 -6.82
CA ARG A 114 -17.36 1.95 -6.23
C ARG A 114 -16.86 2.22 -4.82
N VAL A 115 -16.32 3.41 -4.59
CA VAL A 115 -16.06 3.90 -3.23
C VAL A 115 -17.37 4.39 -2.65
N VAL A 116 -17.76 3.88 -1.48
CA VAL A 116 -19.08 4.16 -0.89
C VAL A 116 -19.13 5.55 -0.30
N LYS A 117 -19.99 6.44 -0.81
CA LYS A 117 -19.99 7.87 -0.48
C LYS A 117 -20.32 8.23 0.96
N HIS A 118 -21.39 7.64 1.49
CA HIS A 118 -21.90 7.91 2.83
C HIS A 118 -22.73 6.73 3.32
N GLN A 119 -23.07 6.74 4.61
CA GLN A 119 -23.84 5.68 5.27
C GLN A 119 -25.15 5.33 4.53
N GLN A 120 -25.87 6.33 4.01
CA GLN A 120 -27.13 6.06 3.27
C GLN A 120 -26.90 5.30 1.95
N GLU A 121 -25.76 5.53 1.26
CA GLU A 121 -25.42 4.78 0.04
C GLU A 121 -25.11 3.32 0.39
N LEU A 122 -24.42 3.10 1.53
CA LEU A 122 -24.12 1.77 2.04
C LEU A 122 -25.40 0.97 2.36
N GLU A 123 -26.35 1.61 3.03
CA GLU A 123 -27.67 1.04 3.35
C GLU A 123 -28.50 0.79 2.08
N TYR A 124 -28.46 1.71 1.12
CA TYR A 124 -29.09 1.52 -0.18
C TYR A 124 -28.53 0.28 -0.90
N ILE A 125 -27.21 0.11 -0.93
CA ILE A 125 -26.57 -1.07 -1.53
C ILE A 125 -27.07 -2.35 -0.85
N ALA A 126 -27.05 -2.40 0.49
CA ALA A 126 -27.53 -3.55 1.27
C ALA A 126 -28.99 -3.91 0.96
N CYS A 127 -29.86 -2.92 0.76
CA CYS A 127 -31.28 -3.13 0.51
C CYS A 127 -31.62 -3.44 -0.96
N ASN A 128 -30.70 -3.16 -1.91
CA ASN A 128 -30.97 -3.22 -3.35
C ASN A 128 -30.08 -4.21 -4.11
N HIS A 129 -29.44 -5.17 -3.43
CA HIS A 129 -28.57 -6.20 -4.04
C HIS A 129 -29.11 -6.75 -5.37
N ASN A 130 -30.35 -7.26 -5.39
CA ASN A 130 -30.94 -7.88 -6.59
C ASN A 130 -31.05 -6.90 -7.77
N LYS A 131 -31.44 -5.64 -7.49
CA LYS A 131 -31.55 -4.59 -8.51
C LYS A 131 -30.17 -4.24 -9.05
N ILE A 132 -29.21 -4.02 -8.15
CA ILE A 132 -27.84 -3.66 -8.52
C ILE A 132 -27.20 -4.77 -9.33
N HIS A 133 -27.27 -6.01 -8.85
CA HIS A 133 -26.76 -7.19 -9.54
C HIS A 133 -27.31 -7.26 -10.97
N ARG A 134 -28.64 -7.18 -11.13
CA ARG A 134 -29.29 -7.18 -12.47
C ARG A 134 -28.73 -6.10 -13.40
N ILE A 135 -28.50 -4.89 -12.90
CA ILE A 135 -27.98 -3.76 -13.69
C ILE A 135 -26.52 -4.01 -14.07
N ILE A 136 -25.67 -4.40 -13.11
CA ILE A 136 -24.24 -4.64 -13.31
C ILE A 136 -24.01 -5.80 -14.30
N THR A 137 -24.80 -6.86 -14.20
CA THR A 137 -24.68 -8.05 -15.06
C THR A 137 -25.46 -7.96 -16.37
N LYS A 138 -26.18 -6.87 -16.63
CA LYS A 138 -27.10 -6.71 -17.79
C LYS A 138 -26.46 -7.13 -19.12
N ASN A 139 -25.22 -6.70 -19.35
CA ASN A 139 -24.52 -6.91 -20.62
C ASN A 139 -23.56 -8.11 -20.59
N ASN A 140 -23.18 -8.60 -19.42
CA ASN A 140 -22.36 -9.79 -19.22
C ASN A 140 -22.48 -10.29 -17.77
N ILE A 141 -22.80 -11.58 -17.58
CA ILE A 141 -22.95 -12.18 -16.26
C ILE A 141 -21.67 -12.20 -15.42
N ASN A 142 -20.50 -12.10 -16.07
CA ASN A 142 -19.20 -12.05 -15.41
C ASN A 142 -18.83 -10.62 -14.97
N ASN A 143 -19.66 -9.62 -15.24
CA ASN A 143 -19.47 -8.30 -14.66
C ASN A 143 -19.69 -8.36 -13.15
N THR A 144 -18.81 -7.71 -12.40
CA THR A 144 -18.87 -7.67 -10.93
C THR A 144 -18.68 -6.25 -10.43
N VAL A 145 -19.07 -5.99 -9.19
CA VAL A 145 -18.77 -4.73 -8.51
C VAL A 145 -18.11 -5.03 -7.17
N ILE A 146 -17.08 -4.25 -6.84
CA ILE A 146 -16.39 -4.26 -5.56
C ILE A 146 -16.59 -2.91 -4.89
N TYR A 147 -17.03 -2.94 -3.64
CA TYR A 147 -17.26 -1.75 -2.83
C TYR A 147 -16.06 -1.47 -1.93
N LEU A 148 -15.59 -0.22 -1.93
CA LEU A 148 -14.57 0.24 -0.99
C LEU A 148 -15.24 1.09 0.08
N ILE A 149 -15.23 0.60 1.33
CA ILE A 149 -16.03 1.15 2.43
C ILE A 149 -15.08 1.82 3.43
N PRO A 150 -15.20 3.14 3.68
CA PRO A 150 -14.44 3.79 4.74
C PRO A 150 -14.71 3.17 6.12
N LYS A 151 -13.66 2.97 6.92
CA LYS A 151 -13.73 2.30 8.24
C LYS A 151 -14.65 2.99 9.27
N TYR A 152 -15.00 4.26 9.05
CA TYR A 152 -15.92 4.99 9.93
C TYR A 152 -17.40 4.67 9.65
N MET A 153 -17.71 3.96 8.56
CA MET A 153 -19.08 3.55 8.24
C MET A 153 -19.46 2.26 8.97
N SER A 154 -20.73 2.16 9.35
CA SER A 154 -21.28 0.97 10.01
C SER A 154 -21.86 0.05 8.94
N ILE A 155 -21.18 -1.07 8.68
CA ILE A 155 -21.62 -2.05 7.69
C ILE A 155 -22.91 -2.74 8.18
N PRO A 156 -24.03 -2.66 7.44
CA PRO A 156 -25.26 -3.34 7.81
C PRO A 156 -25.08 -4.86 7.86
N GLN A 157 -25.80 -5.55 8.75
CA GLN A 157 -25.72 -7.01 8.88
C GLN A 157 -26.12 -7.76 7.60
N ASN A 158 -27.03 -7.18 6.81
CA ASN A 158 -27.48 -7.71 5.52
C ASN A 158 -26.59 -7.29 4.34
N PHE A 159 -25.43 -6.70 4.59
CA PHE A 159 -24.49 -6.34 3.53
C PHE A 159 -23.66 -7.57 3.13
N HIS A 160 -23.96 -8.11 1.95
CA HIS A 160 -23.33 -9.34 1.44
C HIS A 160 -22.48 -9.12 0.19
N GLU A 161 -22.33 -7.87 -0.26
CA GLU A 161 -21.56 -7.54 -1.45
C GLU A 161 -20.06 -7.67 -1.20
N LYS A 162 -19.31 -7.96 -2.26
CA LYS A 162 -17.85 -7.99 -2.20
C LYS A 162 -17.32 -6.60 -1.85
N ASN A 163 -16.58 -6.50 -0.76
CA ASN A 163 -16.08 -5.23 -0.26
C ASN A 163 -14.70 -5.33 0.38
N TYR A 164 -14.04 -4.17 0.49
CA TYR A 164 -12.81 -3.97 1.25
C TYR A 164 -12.90 -2.69 2.07
N ILE A 165 -12.24 -2.68 3.22
CA ILE A 165 -12.28 -1.53 4.14
C ILE A 165 -11.14 -0.56 3.81
N LEU A 166 -11.48 0.70 3.62
CA LEU A 166 -10.52 1.80 3.51
C LEU A 166 -10.20 2.33 4.92
N ASN A 167 -8.92 2.34 5.30
CA ASN A 167 -8.44 2.86 6.58
C ASN A 167 -8.38 4.39 6.62
N ILE A 168 -9.45 5.06 6.22
CA ILE A 168 -9.59 6.52 6.21
C ILE A 168 -10.61 6.96 7.26
N ASN A 169 -10.37 8.09 7.93
CA ASN A 169 -11.32 8.68 8.89
C ASN A 169 -12.29 9.68 8.23
N LEU A 170 -11.92 10.19 7.07
CA LEU A 170 -12.68 11.11 6.22
C LEU A 170 -12.04 11.13 4.82
N TYR A 171 -12.78 11.56 3.82
CA TYR A 171 -12.21 11.78 2.48
C TYR A 171 -11.23 12.94 2.50
N GLN A 172 -9.97 12.64 2.19
CA GLN A 172 -8.91 13.65 2.19
C GLN A 172 -8.96 14.51 0.92
N GLY A 173 -8.50 15.76 1.05
CA GLY A 173 -8.46 16.73 -0.06
C GLY A 173 -7.37 16.45 -1.10
N ASN A 174 -7.31 17.33 -2.11
CA ASN A 174 -6.53 17.20 -3.36
C ASN A 174 -5.00 17.29 -3.22
N TYR A 175 -4.37 16.72 -2.19
CA TYR A 175 -2.92 16.51 -2.25
C TYR A 175 -2.61 15.17 -2.91
N ARG A 176 -1.68 15.21 -3.87
CA ARG A 176 -1.49 14.17 -4.89
C ARG A 176 -1.31 12.78 -4.31
N GLU A 177 -0.58 12.63 -3.20
CA GLU A 177 -0.29 11.35 -2.56
C GLU A 177 -1.56 10.67 -2.00
N ALA A 178 -2.41 11.40 -1.26
CA ALA A 178 -3.69 10.87 -0.81
C ALA A 178 -4.65 10.59 -1.98
N PHE A 179 -4.55 11.37 -3.05
CA PHE A 179 -5.38 11.23 -4.23
C PHE A 179 -5.09 9.95 -5.04
N ILE A 180 -3.81 9.63 -5.25
CA ILE A 180 -3.41 8.43 -6.00
C ILE A 180 -3.27 7.19 -5.11
N GLY A 181 -3.16 7.38 -3.79
CA GLY A 181 -2.90 6.34 -2.80
C GLY A 181 -4.13 5.82 -2.07
N LEU A 182 -5.36 6.04 -2.59
CA LEU A 182 -6.58 5.58 -1.91
C LEU A 182 -6.54 4.06 -1.65
N PHE A 183 -6.05 3.28 -2.61
CA PHE A 183 -5.98 1.83 -2.47
C PHE A 183 -4.92 1.36 -1.48
N ASP A 184 -3.90 2.18 -1.22
CA ASP A 184 -2.87 1.91 -0.21
C ASP A 184 -3.44 2.02 1.22
N THR A 185 -4.64 2.59 1.36
CA THR A 185 -5.34 2.65 2.65
C THR A 185 -6.11 1.37 2.98
N VAL A 186 -6.20 0.41 2.06
CA VAL A 186 -6.73 -0.91 2.40
C VAL A 186 -5.67 -1.63 3.24
N PRO A 187 -5.96 -2.04 4.50
CA PRO A 187 -4.95 -2.56 5.42
C PRO A 187 -4.18 -3.78 4.93
N ASP A 188 -4.80 -4.59 4.07
CA ASP A 188 -4.27 -5.86 3.59
C ASP A 188 -4.03 -5.80 2.08
N ASP A 189 -2.92 -6.41 1.63
CA ASP A 189 -2.57 -6.53 0.21
C ASP A 189 -3.58 -7.37 -0.61
N ASP A 190 -4.51 -8.04 0.08
CA ASP A 190 -5.54 -8.90 -0.50
C ASP A 190 -6.37 -8.20 -1.59
N PHE A 191 -6.64 -6.90 -1.47
CA PHE A 191 -7.40 -6.19 -2.49
C PHE A 191 -6.64 -6.08 -3.82
N ILE A 192 -5.40 -5.56 -3.76
CA ILE A 192 -4.57 -5.39 -4.95
C ILE A 192 -4.20 -6.76 -5.53
N LEU A 193 -3.87 -7.73 -4.67
CA LEU A 193 -3.57 -9.10 -5.09
C LEU A 193 -4.77 -9.74 -5.77
N GLN A 194 -5.98 -9.55 -5.24
CA GLN A 194 -7.21 -10.05 -5.86
C GLN A 194 -7.44 -9.44 -7.25
N LEU A 195 -7.18 -8.14 -7.43
CA LEU A 195 -7.28 -7.51 -8.74
C LEU A 195 -6.23 -8.06 -9.71
N LYS A 196 -4.96 -8.18 -9.28
CA LYS A 196 -3.88 -8.75 -10.10
C LYS A 196 -4.20 -10.18 -10.55
N ASN A 197 -4.65 -11.03 -9.63
CA ASN A 197 -4.98 -12.44 -9.93
C ASN A 197 -6.15 -12.59 -10.92
N ASN A 198 -6.96 -11.55 -11.07
CA ASN A 198 -8.13 -11.57 -11.95
C ASN A 198 -7.99 -10.64 -13.16
N TYR A 199 -6.81 -10.08 -13.43
CA TYR A 199 -6.59 -9.14 -14.52
C TYR A 199 -5.38 -9.56 -15.38
N PRO A 200 -5.46 -9.51 -16.72
CA PRO A 200 -4.37 -9.97 -17.58
C PRO A 200 -3.05 -9.25 -17.31
N GLU A 201 -1.98 -10.02 -17.06
CA GLU A 201 -0.66 -9.49 -16.68
C GLU A 201 -0.08 -8.53 -17.72
N ILE A 202 -0.27 -8.82 -19.01
CA ILE A 202 0.19 -7.96 -20.10
C ILE A 202 -0.49 -6.59 -20.03
N MET A 203 -1.83 -6.56 -19.88
CA MET A 203 -2.58 -5.31 -19.77
C MET A 203 -2.20 -4.52 -18.51
N TYR A 204 -1.98 -5.22 -17.39
CA TYR A 204 -1.48 -4.61 -16.16
C TYR A 204 -0.14 -3.88 -16.38
N LYS A 205 0.83 -4.56 -17.01
CA LYS A 205 2.15 -3.99 -17.30
C LYS A 205 2.07 -2.79 -18.23
N ASP A 206 1.30 -2.89 -19.33
CA ASP A 206 1.15 -1.81 -20.30
C ASP A 206 0.53 -0.55 -19.67
N ASN A 207 -0.51 -0.73 -18.87
CA ASN A 207 -1.15 0.36 -18.14
C ASN A 207 -0.21 1.00 -17.12
N LEU A 208 0.59 0.20 -16.42
CA LEU A 208 1.56 0.71 -15.46
C LEU A 208 2.65 1.54 -16.15
N ILE A 209 3.16 1.07 -17.30
CA ILE A 209 4.12 1.83 -18.12
C ILE A 209 3.50 3.15 -18.56
N TYR A 210 2.25 3.14 -19.05
CA TYR A 210 1.55 4.37 -19.44
C TYR A 210 1.44 5.36 -18.28
N TYR A 211 1.06 4.89 -17.09
CA TYR A 211 1.01 5.72 -15.88
C TYR A 211 2.39 6.31 -15.57
N LEU A 212 3.44 5.50 -15.51
CA LEU A 212 4.81 5.97 -15.22
C LEU A 212 5.31 7.00 -16.24
N GLN A 213 4.97 6.83 -17.52
CA GLN A 213 5.28 7.82 -18.56
C GLN A 213 4.53 9.13 -18.35
N SER A 214 3.27 9.07 -17.92
CA SER A 214 2.48 10.27 -17.60
C SER A 214 3.06 11.02 -16.39
N GLU A 215 3.48 10.29 -15.37
CA GLU A 215 4.15 10.82 -14.17
C GLU A 215 5.49 11.47 -14.54
N LEU A 216 6.27 10.82 -15.39
CA LEU A 216 7.54 11.36 -15.89
C LEU A 216 7.34 12.68 -16.63
N LYS A 217 6.29 12.81 -17.46
CA LYS A 217 5.96 14.06 -18.16
C LYS A 217 5.60 15.18 -17.19
N ILE A 218 4.81 14.87 -16.15
CA ILE A 218 4.44 15.85 -15.11
C ILE A 218 5.70 16.37 -14.42
N VAL A 219 6.56 15.47 -13.97
CA VAL A 219 7.85 15.80 -13.36
C VAL A 219 8.71 16.67 -14.29
N GLN A 220 8.85 16.27 -15.55
CA GLN A 220 9.63 17.00 -16.56
C GLN A 220 9.07 18.41 -16.81
N SER A 221 7.74 18.56 -16.80
CA SER A 221 7.07 19.86 -16.94
C SER A 221 7.22 20.76 -15.70
N GLN A 222 7.42 20.16 -14.52
CA GLN A 222 7.54 20.85 -13.22
C GLN A 222 8.99 21.23 -12.86
N SER A 223 9.99 20.98 -13.72
CA SER A 223 11.38 21.38 -13.47
C SER A 223 12.02 22.16 -14.62
N ALA A 224 11.91 23.49 -14.55
CA ALA A 224 13.11 24.31 -14.58
C ALA A 224 13.48 24.62 -13.11
N LYS A 225 14.46 23.87 -12.56
CA LYS A 225 15.17 24.05 -11.27
C LYS A 225 14.61 23.49 -9.94
N SER A 226 13.32 23.48 -9.62
CA SER A 226 12.89 23.07 -8.25
C SER A 226 12.65 21.56 -8.06
N ALA A 227 12.09 20.85 -9.05
CA ALA A 227 11.66 19.46 -8.85
C ALA A 227 12.81 18.43 -8.82
N HIS A 228 13.96 18.71 -9.46
CA HIS A 228 15.08 17.76 -9.52
C HIS A 228 15.72 17.52 -8.14
N LEU A 229 15.82 18.56 -7.31
CA LEU A 229 16.31 18.45 -5.94
C LEU A 229 15.33 17.71 -5.03
N LEU A 230 14.02 17.97 -5.18
CA LEU A 230 12.97 17.27 -4.42
C LEU A 230 12.83 15.81 -4.83
N GLN A 231 13.07 15.47 -6.10
CA GLN A 231 12.97 14.10 -6.59
C GLN A 231 14.18 13.25 -6.23
N LEU A 232 15.39 13.83 -6.24
CA LEU A 232 16.58 13.16 -5.68
C LEU A 232 16.46 12.95 -4.17
N GLN A 233 15.82 13.89 -3.46
CA GLN A 233 15.51 13.73 -2.04
C GLN A 233 14.45 12.65 -1.83
N ALA A 234 13.36 12.65 -2.60
CA ALA A 234 12.30 11.65 -2.50
C ALA A 234 12.77 10.23 -2.86
N ILE A 235 13.67 10.07 -3.85
CA ILE A 235 14.28 8.77 -4.16
C ILE A 235 15.15 8.29 -3.00
N LYS A 236 15.96 9.18 -2.40
CA LYS A 236 16.70 8.87 -1.18
C LYS A 236 15.78 8.52 0.00
N ASP A 237 14.67 9.22 0.14
CA ASP A 237 13.72 9.00 1.23
C ASP A 237 12.92 7.69 1.03
N VAL A 238 12.61 7.31 -0.21
CA VAL A 238 12.00 6.02 -0.56
C VAL A 238 12.98 4.88 -0.37
N ASP A 239 14.25 5.01 -0.80
CA ASP A 239 15.28 4.00 -0.52
C ASP A 239 15.50 3.84 1.00
N ASN A 240 15.51 4.95 1.73
CA ASN A 240 15.60 4.92 3.20
C ASN A 240 14.35 4.30 3.83
N ALA A 241 13.14 4.58 3.33
CA ALA A 241 11.90 4.00 3.84
C ALA A 241 11.81 2.50 3.54
N TYR A 242 12.20 2.05 2.33
CA TYR A 242 12.33 0.63 1.99
C TYR A 242 13.36 -0.07 2.87
N HIS A 243 14.49 0.58 3.15
CA HIS A 243 15.49 0.07 4.07
C HIS A 243 14.94 -0.04 5.51
N GLN A 244 14.19 0.96 5.98
CA GLN A 244 13.57 0.95 7.31
C GLN A 244 12.43 -0.08 7.45
N ILE A 245 11.61 -0.27 6.41
CA ILE A 245 10.54 -1.28 6.37
C ILE A 245 11.16 -2.69 6.41
N ASN A 246 12.19 -2.95 5.61
CA ASN A 246 12.94 -4.21 5.68
C ASN A 246 13.58 -4.42 7.06
N ILE A 247 14.12 -3.37 7.69
CA ILE A 247 14.64 -3.46 9.06
C ILE A 247 13.51 -3.78 10.04
N TYR A 248 12.32 -3.18 9.90
CA TYR A 248 11.18 -3.41 10.78
C TYR A 248 10.62 -4.84 10.63
N GLU A 249 10.44 -5.34 9.41
CA GLU A 249 10.00 -6.72 9.15
C GLU A 249 11.00 -7.74 9.69
N ASN A 250 12.30 -7.53 9.48
CA ASN A 250 13.34 -8.39 10.03
C ASN A 250 13.37 -8.34 11.58
N ARG A 251 13.12 -7.17 12.18
CA ARG A 251 13.03 -7.01 13.65
C ARG A 251 11.83 -7.77 14.22
N TRP A 252 10.66 -7.68 13.59
CA TRP A 252 9.46 -8.42 14.02
C TRP A 252 9.62 -9.93 13.90
N GLN A 253 10.18 -10.43 12.78
CA GLN A 253 10.45 -11.85 12.62
C GLN A 253 11.44 -12.37 13.68
N ARG A 254 12.46 -11.59 14.03
CA ARG A 254 13.42 -11.94 15.10
C ARG A 254 12.79 -11.94 16.48
N LEU A 255 11.97 -10.94 16.80
CA LEU A 255 11.19 -10.89 18.05
C LEU A 255 10.27 -12.11 18.18
N MET A 256 9.60 -12.50 17.09
CA MET A 256 8.75 -13.70 17.07
C MET A 256 9.54 -14.99 17.26
N ARG A 257 10.73 -15.11 16.66
CA ARG A 257 11.63 -16.26 16.85
C ARG A 257 12.17 -16.33 18.29
N LEU A 258 12.62 -15.20 18.84
CA LEU A 258 13.04 -15.09 20.24
C LEU A 258 11.90 -15.45 21.19
N HIS A 259 10.68 -14.99 20.92
CA HIS A 259 9.52 -15.30 21.75
C HIS A 259 9.21 -16.81 21.75
N ARG A 260 9.36 -17.49 20.61
CA ARG A 260 9.09 -18.93 20.43
C ARG A 260 10.24 -19.84 20.85
N ALA A 261 11.47 -19.33 20.89
CA ALA A 261 12.65 -20.12 21.24
C ALA A 261 12.63 -20.55 22.72
N ASN A 262 12.97 -21.82 22.96
CA ASN A 262 13.13 -22.37 24.29
C ASN A 262 14.62 -22.38 24.68
N PHE A 263 15.00 -21.44 25.54
CA PHE A 263 16.40 -21.17 25.88
C PHE A 263 17.06 -22.27 26.72
N SER A 264 16.28 -23.16 27.35
CA SER A 264 16.81 -24.31 28.10
C SER A 264 17.50 -25.37 27.23
N HIS A 265 17.26 -25.34 25.91
CA HIS A 265 17.82 -26.30 24.95
C HIS A 265 18.77 -25.66 23.94
N LEU A 266 19.03 -24.36 24.05
CA LEU A 266 19.94 -23.67 23.14
C LEU A 266 21.40 -23.91 23.57
N PRO A 267 22.33 -24.10 22.62
CA PRO A 267 23.75 -24.26 22.90
C PRO A 267 24.40 -22.90 23.21
N LEU A 268 24.00 -22.28 24.31
CA LEU A 268 24.55 -21.00 24.74
C LEU A 268 25.95 -21.18 25.32
N PRO A 269 26.93 -20.34 24.95
CA PRO A 269 28.23 -20.31 25.60
C PRO A 269 28.08 -20.03 27.10
N SER A 270 29.04 -20.48 27.92
CA SER A 270 29.01 -20.27 29.38
C SER A 270 29.08 -18.79 29.78
N SER A 271 29.71 -17.95 28.94
CA SER A 271 29.86 -16.52 29.14
C SER A 271 29.69 -15.78 27.82
N ILE A 272 28.82 -14.76 27.81
CA ILE A 272 28.56 -13.96 26.61
C ILE A 272 28.58 -12.45 26.88
N ALA A 273 28.87 -11.69 25.83
CA ALA A 273 28.55 -10.27 25.72
C ALA A 273 27.54 -10.07 24.59
N VAL A 274 26.59 -9.14 24.75
CA VAL A 274 25.50 -8.94 23.79
C VAL A 274 25.74 -7.65 23.01
N TYR A 275 26.01 -7.74 21.71
CA TYR A 275 26.17 -6.57 20.86
C TYR A 275 24.79 -6.12 20.33
N GLY A 276 24.39 -4.91 20.73
CA GLY A 276 23.12 -4.27 20.41
C GLY A 276 22.18 -4.23 21.61
N ALA A 277 22.14 -3.09 22.30
CA ALA A 277 21.34 -2.88 23.51
C ALA A 277 19.92 -2.36 23.25
N GLY A 278 19.42 -2.50 22.02
CA GLY A 278 18.03 -2.17 21.66
C GLY A 278 17.02 -3.19 22.19
N ASP A 279 15.73 -3.00 21.85
CA ASP A 279 14.62 -3.82 22.35
C ASP A 279 14.83 -5.33 22.16
N ILE A 280 15.32 -5.74 20.99
CA ILE A 280 15.59 -7.16 20.68
C ILE A 280 16.71 -7.72 21.57
N GLY A 281 17.76 -6.95 21.82
CA GLY A 281 18.87 -7.38 22.67
C GLY A 281 18.45 -7.51 24.13
N LYS A 282 17.60 -6.60 24.60
CA LYS A 282 17.01 -6.67 25.94
C LYS A 282 16.07 -7.88 26.10
N VAL A 283 15.24 -8.16 25.10
CA VAL A 283 14.38 -9.36 25.08
C VAL A 283 15.22 -10.64 25.07
N PHE A 284 16.31 -10.67 24.29
CA PHE A 284 17.25 -11.79 24.32
C PHE A 284 17.87 -11.97 25.71
N TYR A 285 18.36 -10.89 26.34
CA TYR A 285 18.91 -10.93 27.69
C TYR A 285 17.91 -11.48 28.70
N ASP A 286 16.68 -10.97 28.71
CA ASP A 286 15.66 -11.37 29.69
C ASP A 286 15.34 -12.87 29.61
N LYS A 287 15.53 -13.49 28.44
CA LYS A 287 15.37 -14.92 28.22
C LYS A 287 16.64 -15.74 28.45
N ALA A 288 17.82 -15.17 28.19
CA ALA A 288 19.10 -15.88 28.23
C ALA A 288 19.80 -15.82 29.60
N LYS A 289 19.53 -14.79 30.42
CA LYS A 289 20.24 -14.52 31.68
C LYS A 289 20.27 -15.68 32.68
N ASP A 290 19.26 -16.57 32.64
CA ASP A 290 19.16 -17.71 33.56
C ASP A 290 19.95 -18.95 33.04
N PHE A 291 20.46 -18.89 31.81
CA PHE A 291 21.12 -20.01 31.12
C PHE A 291 22.57 -19.74 30.74
N THR A 292 23.02 -18.47 30.77
CA THR A 292 24.39 -18.07 30.46
C THR A 292 24.79 -16.84 31.26
N ASN A 293 26.07 -16.69 31.56
CA ASN A 293 26.59 -15.50 32.21
C ASN A 293 26.72 -14.34 31.20
N ILE A 294 25.80 -13.38 31.25
CA ILE A 294 25.83 -12.19 30.39
C ILE A 294 26.62 -11.09 31.09
N LYS A 295 27.83 -10.80 30.61
CA LYS A 295 28.75 -9.86 31.25
C LYS A 295 28.40 -8.40 31.01
N CYS A 296 28.07 -8.06 29.78
CA CYS A 296 27.75 -6.70 29.38
C CYS A 296 26.95 -6.68 28.07
N PHE A 297 26.31 -5.55 27.81
CA PHE A 297 25.95 -5.17 26.47
C PHE A 297 27.06 -4.33 25.84
N ILE A 298 27.20 -4.43 24.52
CA ILE A 298 28.06 -3.58 23.71
C ILE A 298 27.15 -2.82 22.77
N ASP A 299 27.26 -1.49 22.73
CA ASP A 299 26.49 -0.67 21.81
C ASP A 299 27.35 0.43 21.20
N LYS A 300 27.13 0.75 19.92
CA LYS A 300 27.85 1.82 19.23
C LYS A 300 27.44 3.19 19.81
N ASN A 301 26.16 3.35 20.15
CA ASN A 301 25.57 4.58 20.69
C ASN A 301 24.56 4.23 21.81
N PRO A 302 25.03 3.83 23.00
CA PRO A 302 24.15 3.42 24.08
C PRO A 302 23.25 4.58 24.56
N CYS A 303 21.95 4.33 24.66
CA CYS A 303 20.97 5.30 25.18
C CYS A 303 20.91 5.33 26.71
N GLU A 304 21.37 4.26 27.36
CA GLU A 304 21.41 4.09 28.81
C GLU A 304 22.74 3.43 29.21
N LYS A 305 23.12 3.54 30.49
CA LYS A 305 24.41 3.03 30.99
C LYS A 305 24.35 1.58 31.46
N GLU A 306 23.16 1.10 31.79
CA GLU A 306 22.92 -0.24 32.30
C GLU A 306 21.49 -0.68 32.00
N TYR A 307 21.28 -1.98 31.81
CA TYR A 307 19.95 -2.60 31.75
C TYR A 307 19.88 -3.73 32.77
N ARG A 308 18.96 -3.62 33.74
CA ARG A 308 18.79 -4.60 34.85
C ARG A 308 20.11 -4.96 35.57
N ASN A 309 20.91 -3.94 35.87
CA ASN A 309 22.24 -4.03 36.51
C ASN A 309 23.35 -4.67 35.65
N ILE A 310 23.12 -4.89 34.36
CA ILE A 310 24.17 -5.27 33.41
C ILE A 310 24.69 -4.00 32.72
N PRO A 311 26.02 -3.77 32.71
CA PRO A 311 26.58 -2.58 32.09
C PRO A 311 26.39 -2.59 30.58
N ILE A 312 26.10 -1.42 30.01
CA ILE A 312 26.08 -1.20 28.57
C ILE A 312 27.32 -0.38 28.22
N VAL A 313 28.28 -1.04 27.59
CA VAL A 313 29.58 -0.50 27.25
C VAL A 313 29.53 0.06 25.83
N LYS A 314 30.08 1.26 25.66
CA LYS A 314 30.24 1.82 24.33
C LYS A 314 31.32 1.03 23.59
N LEU A 315 31.12 0.74 22.31
CA LEU A 315 32.05 -0.06 21.50
C LEU A 315 33.52 0.38 21.64
N ALA A 316 33.79 1.68 21.58
CA ALA A 316 35.16 2.21 21.69
C ALA A 316 35.84 1.95 23.04
N ASP A 317 35.05 1.68 24.08
CA ASP A 317 35.50 1.45 25.44
C ASP A 317 35.42 -0.04 25.84
N TYR A 318 35.05 -0.92 24.90
CA TYR A 318 34.94 -2.35 25.14
C TYR A 318 36.29 -3.04 25.10
N THR A 319 36.60 -3.78 26.16
CA THR A 319 37.79 -4.63 26.26
C THR A 319 37.36 -6.10 26.22
N PRO A 320 37.85 -6.90 25.26
CA PRO A 320 37.50 -8.32 25.20
C PRO A 320 38.05 -9.09 26.39
N GLU A 321 37.22 -9.97 26.94
CA GLU A 321 37.61 -10.88 28.01
C GLU A 321 37.77 -12.32 27.47
N PRO A 322 38.86 -13.03 27.82
CA PRO A 322 39.06 -14.41 27.39
C PRO A 322 37.87 -15.32 27.72
N GLY A 323 37.46 -16.15 26.76
CA GLY A 323 36.35 -17.10 26.93
C GLY A 323 34.95 -16.48 26.88
N THR A 324 34.82 -15.22 26.45
CA THR A 324 33.52 -14.55 26.27
C THR A 324 33.16 -14.50 24.78
N THR A 325 32.02 -15.10 24.41
CA THR A 325 31.50 -15.02 23.04
C THR A 325 30.61 -13.78 22.88
N ILE A 326 30.81 -13.01 21.81
CA ILE A 326 29.96 -11.86 21.49
C ILE A 326 28.80 -12.33 20.61
N ILE A 327 27.58 -12.18 21.11
CA ILE A 327 26.36 -12.44 20.34
C ILE A 327 25.89 -11.13 19.69
N VAL A 328 25.98 -11.06 18.36
CA VAL A 328 25.53 -9.91 17.58
C VAL A 328 24.04 -10.02 17.32
N ILE A 329 23.27 -9.10 17.89
CA ILE A 329 21.81 -9.01 17.73
C ILE A 329 21.40 -8.32 16.41
N PRO A 330 21.98 -7.16 16.02
CA PRO A 330 21.65 -6.49 14.77
C PRO A 330 22.37 -7.14 13.58
N THR A 331 21.95 -8.35 13.23
CA THR A 331 22.65 -9.15 12.20
C THR A 331 22.50 -8.62 10.76
N TYR A 332 21.66 -7.61 10.53
CA TYR A 332 21.65 -6.85 9.27
C TYR A 332 22.96 -6.08 9.04
N ALA A 333 23.70 -5.76 10.12
CA ALA A 333 24.99 -5.09 10.08
C ALA A 333 26.13 -6.00 10.56
N TYR A 334 25.94 -7.33 10.51
CA TYR A 334 26.88 -8.32 11.08
C TYR A 334 28.31 -8.12 10.59
N THR A 335 28.51 -7.98 9.27
CA THR A 335 29.84 -7.82 8.67
C THR A 335 30.55 -6.54 9.14
N GLU A 336 29.84 -5.40 9.18
CA GLU A 336 30.40 -4.14 9.67
C GLU A 336 30.77 -4.26 11.14
N ILE A 337 29.89 -4.84 11.95
CA ILE A 337 30.10 -5.01 13.39
C ILE A 337 31.29 -5.94 13.68
N CYS A 338 31.43 -7.05 12.94
CA CYS A 338 32.60 -7.91 13.05
C CYS A 338 33.89 -7.16 12.71
N ASN A 339 33.89 -6.36 11.64
CA ASN A 339 35.03 -5.54 11.27
C ASN A 339 35.36 -4.51 12.35
N ASP A 340 34.36 -3.82 12.88
CA ASP A 340 34.51 -2.83 13.95
C ASP A 340 35.07 -3.49 15.22
N LEU A 341 34.54 -4.65 15.64
CA LEU A 341 35.02 -5.40 16.81
C LEU A 341 36.46 -5.92 16.63
N THR A 342 36.80 -6.38 15.43
CA THR A 342 38.14 -6.91 15.13
C THR A 342 39.16 -5.76 15.05
N SER A 343 38.78 -4.62 14.45
CA SER A 343 39.71 -3.52 14.20
C SER A 343 39.86 -2.54 15.37
N LEU A 344 38.80 -2.30 16.14
CA LEU A 344 38.79 -1.31 17.23
C LEU A 344 39.03 -1.95 18.60
N CYS A 345 38.62 -3.21 18.77
CA CYS A 345 38.62 -3.89 20.06
C CYS A 345 39.51 -5.15 20.09
N ASP A 346 40.19 -5.49 19.00
CA ASP A 346 41.06 -6.67 18.87
C ASP A 346 40.36 -8.00 19.22
N VAL A 347 39.08 -8.11 18.87
CA VAL A 347 38.27 -9.33 19.09
C VAL A 347 38.59 -10.36 18.01
N GLU A 348 38.87 -11.61 18.39
CA GLU A 348 38.95 -12.70 17.42
C GLU A 348 37.60 -12.99 16.77
N ILE A 349 37.57 -13.08 15.43
CA ILE A 349 36.36 -13.40 14.66
C ILE A 349 35.69 -14.72 15.08
N SER A 350 36.48 -15.68 15.58
CA SER A 350 36.03 -16.97 16.12
C SER A 350 35.13 -16.83 17.35
N SER A 351 35.26 -15.72 18.07
CA SER A 351 34.54 -15.41 19.30
C SER A 351 33.29 -14.56 19.05
N ILE A 352 32.91 -14.32 17.79
CA ILE A 352 31.73 -13.55 17.39
C ILE A 352 30.72 -14.49 16.74
N ALA A 353 29.48 -14.47 17.22
CA ALA A 353 28.38 -15.24 16.67
C ALA A 353 27.16 -14.36 16.38
N ALA A 354 26.45 -14.66 15.29
CA ALA A 354 25.20 -14.00 14.96
C ALA A 354 24.06 -14.56 15.83
N LEU A 355 23.06 -13.77 16.17
CA LEU A 355 21.89 -14.25 16.91
C LEU A 355 21.22 -15.47 16.21
N GLU A 356 21.13 -15.46 14.88
CA GLU A 356 20.52 -16.56 14.13
C GLU A 356 21.26 -17.88 14.29
N THR A 357 22.59 -17.89 14.43
CA THR A 357 23.34 -19.15 14.60
C THR A 357 23.07 -19.78 15.96
N VAL A 358 22.72 -18.99 16.98
CA VAL A 358 22.28 -19.47 18.28
C VAL A 358 20.87 -20.02 18.22
N LEU A 359 19.97 -19.37 17.47
CA LEU A 359 18.55 -19.73 17.38
C LEU A 359 18.26 -20.92 16.46
N ASP A 360 19.12 -21.22 15.46
CA ASP A 360 18.85 -22.20 14.39
C ASP A 360 19.35 -23.63 14.62
N SER A 361 19.55 -24.03 15.87
CA SER A 361 19.99 -25.39 16.24
C SER A 361 18.94 -26.50 16.04
N ASN A 362 17.79 -26.25 15.39
CA ASN A 362 16.72 -27.24 15.18
C ASN A 362 16.15 -27.33 13.74
N ILE A 363 16.81 -26.79 12.71
CA ILE A 363 16.37 -26.96 11.32
C ILE A 363 17.18 -28.06 10.61
N PHE A 364 17.04 -29.29 11.08
CA PHE A 364 17.35 -30.51 10.31
C PHE A 364 16.19 -31.51 10.38
N SER A 365 14.97 -31.04 10.10
CA SER A 365 13.90 -31.93 9.61
C SER A 365 12.80 -31.09 8.96
N ILE A 366 12.89 -30.92 7.64
CA ILE A 366 11.84 -30.87 6.62
C ILE A 366 12.43 -30.13 5.41
N ALA A 367 12.98 -30.96 4.52
CA ALA A 367 13.25 -30.82 3.10
C ALA A 367 12.84 -29.51 2.37
N SER A 368 13.87 -28.78 1.92
CA SER A 368 14.16 -28.40 0.52
C SER A 368 13.05 -27.82 -0.37
N THR A 369 13.18 -26.53 -0.71
CA THR A 369 13.45 -26.12 -2.11
C THR A 369 14.06 -24.70 -2.17
N PRO A 370 15.04 -24.43 -3.07
CA PRO A 370 15.79 -23.17 -3.10
C PRO A 370 15.13 -22.12 -4.00
N PHE A 371 15.04 -20.88 -3.50
CA PHE A 371 14.82 -19.71 -4.37
C PHE A 371 16.08 -19.49 -5.20
N LEU A 372 15.95 -19.76 -6.50
CA LEU A 372 16.92 -19.42 -7.52
C LEU A 372 17.12 -17.90 -7.55
N THR A 373 18.34 -17.49 -7.23
CA THR A 373 19.01 -16.34 -7.80
C THR A 373 19.03 -16.45 -9.32
N THR A 374 18.60 -15.40 -10.02
CA THR A 374 19.16 -15.07 -11.34
C THR A 374 19.50 -13.60 -11.36
N GLN A 375 20.81 -13.36 -11.34
CA GLN A 375 21.50 -12.21 -11.91
C GLN A 375 21.05 -12.01 -13.36
N VAL A 376 20.77 -10.77 -13.79
CA VAL A 376 21.60 -9.88 -14.63
C VAL A 376 21.00 -8.48 -14.53
#